data_AF-A0A954H8M7-F1
#
_entry.id   AF-A0A954H8M7-F1
#
_cell.length_a   1.000
_cell.length_b   1.000
_cell.length_c   1.000
_cell.angle_alpha   90.00
_cell.angle_beta   90.00
_cell.angle_gamma   90.00
#
_symmetry.space_group_name_H-M   'P 1'
#
loop_
_entity.id
_entity.type
_entity.pdbx_description
1 polymer ?
#
loop_
_entity_poly.entity_id
_entity_poly.type
_entity_poly.pdbx_seq_one_letter_code
_entity_poly.pdbx_strand_id
1 'polypeptide(L)'
;MPTRSTPLVNEERTVKQRANWRQHLIEVERGFAQIIRSDSAFFFHIFCLTIVLTCSFILGLSMMEWAMVVLSCTLAISAEMFNKVLKAIWDHLGHHFSEAAQNSIRIGTASATLTLIGASITVGIILGHRLWVLLH
;
A
#
# COMPACT_ATOMS: atom_id res chain seq x y z
N MET A 1 64.64 -20.13 -14.52
CA MET A 1 63.61 -19.23 -15.07
C MET A 1 62.46 -19.14 -14.06
N PRO A 2 62.35 -18.06 -13.26
CA PRO A 2 61.28 -17.91 -12.28
C PRO A 2 60.26 -16.85 -12.72
N THR A 3 58.98 -17.21 -12.80
CA THR A 3 57.83 -16.29 -12.88
C THR A 3 56.58 -17.13 -12.58
N ARG A 4 55.62 -16.80 -11.72
CA ARG A 4 55.36 -15.63 -10.87
C ARG A 4 54.17 -16.07 -10.01
N SER A 5 54.29 -16.07 -8.69
CA SER A 5 53.13 -16.12 -7.81
C SER A 5 52.36 -14.80 -7.96
N THR A 6 51.18 -14.85 -8.55
CA THR A 6 50.21 -13.75 -8.44
C THR A 6 49.01 -14.25 -7.64
N PRO A 7 48.88 -13.87 -6.35
CA PRO A 7 47.59 -13.92 -5.71
C PRO A 7 46.77 -12.82 -6.39
N LEU A 8 45.70 -13.18 -7.10
CA LEU A 8 44.71 -12.18 -7.51
C LEU A 8 43.94 -11.78 -6.24
N VAL A 9 44.54 -10.84 -5.50
CA VAL A 9 43.91 -9.57 -5.16
C VAL A 9 42.41 -9.75 -4.94
N ASN A 10 42.01 -10.19 -3.75
CA ASN A 10 41.47 -9.31 -2.70
C ASN A 10 41.47 -7.81 -3.04
N GLU A 11 40.81 -7.42 -4.13
CA GLU A 11 40.33 -6.05 -4.33
C GLU A 11 38.90 -6.02 -3.83
N GLU A 12 38.80 -5.75 -2.53
CA GLU A 12 37.93 -4.71 -1.99
C GLU A 12 36.96 -4.07 -3.01
N ARG A 13 35.89 -4.77 -3.39
CA ARG A 13 34.65 -4.11 -3.76
C ARG A 13 33.90 -3.73 -2.50
N THR A 14 34.56 -2.97 -1.63
CA THR A 14 33.89 -2.03 -0.73
C THR A 14 33.37 -0.88 -1.58
N VAL A 15 32.43 -1.19 -2.50
CA VAL A 15 31.61 -0.18 -3.13
C VAL A 15 30.76 0.37 -2.00
N LYS A 16 31.21 1.50 -1.48
CA LYS A 16 30.60 2.32 -0.43
C LYS A 16 29.08 2.18 -0.49
N GLN A 17 28.56 1.40 0.46
CA GLN A 17 27.17 1.32 0.88
C GLN A 17 26.77 2.66 1.54
N ARG A 18 26.92 3.76 0.80
CA ARG A 18 26.62 5.12 1.26
C ARG A 18 25.30 5.55 0.61
N ALA A 19 24.27 5.52 1.45
CA ALA A 19 22.90 6.03 1.25
C ALA A 19 21.92 5.20 0.40
N ASN A 20 21.96 3.87 0.47
CA ASN A 20 20.87 3.02 -0.04
C ASN A 20 19.50 3.37 0.55
N TRP A 21 19.44 3.89 1.79
CA TRP A 21 18.18 4.28 2.42
C TRP A 21 17.51 5.48 1.73
N ARG A 22 18.28 6.46 1.23
CA ARG A 22 17.72 7.59 0.47
C ARG A 22 17.23 7.16 -0.89
N GLN A 23 17.97 6.29 -1.56
CA GLN A 23 17.54 5.72 -2.83
C GLN A 23 16.25 4.90 -2.65
N HIS A 24 16.18 4.10 -1.59
CA HIS A 24 14.96 3.36 -1.26
C HIS A 24 13.79 4.29 -0.93
N LEU A 25 14.01 5.39 -0.20
CA LEU A 25 12.98 6.41 0.05
C LEU A 25 12.53 7.10 -1.25
N ILE A 26 13.46 7.42 -2.15
CA ILE A 26 13.15 8.04 -3.45
C ILE A 26 12.39 7.04 -4.35
N GLU A 27 12.71 5.75 -4.30
CA GLU A 27 11.96 4.71 -5.02
C GLU A 27 10.56 4.52 -4.45
N VAL A 28 10.42 4.49 -3.12
CA VAL A 28 9.11 4.46 -2.43
C VAL A 28 8.30 5.70 -2.78
N GLU A 29 8.91 6.90 -2.75
CA GLU A 29 8.26 8.17 -3.09
C GLU A 29 7.84 8.22 -4.55
N ARG A 30 8.68 7.78 -5.48
CA ARG A 30 8.35 7.72 -6.92
C ARG A 30 7.22 6.72 -7.19
N GLY A 31 7.25 5.56 -6.54
CA GLY A 31 6.15 4.59 -6.58
C GLY A 31 4.85 5.19 -6.05
N PHE A 32 4.93 5.90 -4.91
CA PHE A 32 3.78 6.58 -4.32
C PHE A 32 3.22 7.68 -5.23
N ALA A 33 4.09 8.53 -5.80
CA ALA A 33 3.70 9.60 -6.72
C ALA A 33 3.07 9.07 -8.02
N GLN A 34 3.55 7.94 -8.53
CA GLN A 34 2.98 7.27 -9.70
C GLN A 34 1.58 6.70 -9.40
N ILE A 35 1.38 6.18 -8.19
CA ILE A 35 0.07 5.69 -7.71
C ILE A 35 -0.94 6.82 -7.49
N ILE A 36 -0.48 7.98 -7.00
CA ILE A 36 -1.31 9.19 -6.78
C ILE A 36 -1.77 9.78 -8.12
N ARG A 37 -0.88 9.82 -9.11
CA ARG A 37 -1.15 10.53 -10.37
C ARG A 37 -1.99 9.71 -11.36
N SER A 38 -2.12 8.41 -11.16
CA SER A 38 -2.67 7.49 -12.15
C SER A 38 -4.08 6.98 -11.88
N ASP A 39 -4.72 7.26 -10.74
CA ASP A 39 -6.03 6.65 -10.45
C ASP A 39 -7.00 7.43 -9.56
N SER A 40 -8.27 7.49 -10.00
CA SER A 40 -9.39 8.18 -9.34
C SER A 40 -9.75 7.57 -7.97
N ALA A 41 -9.41 6.28 -7.76
CA ALA A 41 -9.62 5.58 -6.49
C ALA A 41 -8.81 6.18 -5.32
N PHE A 42 -7.69 6.87 -5.61
CA PHE A 42 -6.90 7.56 -4.58
C PHE A 42 -7.66 8.76 -3.99
N PHE A 43 -8.37 9.52 -4.82
CA PHE A 43 -9.22 10.60 -4.35
C PHE A 43 -10.37 10.09 -3.49
N PHE A 44 -10.96 8.94 -3.82
CA PHE A 44 -12.00 8.33 -3.00
C PHE A 44 -11.47 7.93 -1.62
N HIS A 45 -10.26 7.38 -1.54
CA HIS A 45 -9.62 7.04 -0.26
C HIS A 45 -9.27 8.28 0.57
N ILE A 46 -8.70 9.32 -0.05
CA ILE A 46 -8.40 10.59 0.61
C ILE A 46 -9.70 11.27 1.09
N PHE A 47 -10.75 11.23 0.29
CA PHE A 47 -12.06 11.77 0.65
C PHE A 47 -12.68 11.01 1.82
N CYS A 48 -12.66 9.67 1.78
CA CYS A 48 -13.05 8.84 2.93
C CYS A 48 -12.22 9.16 4.17
N LEU A 49 -10.88 9.23 4.05
CA LEU A 49 -10.00 9.58 5.15
C LEU A 49 -10.35 10.96 5.74
N THR A 50 -10.68 11.93 4.89
CA THR A 50 -11.06 13.28 5.31
C THR A 50 -12.39 13.28 6.06
N ILE A 51 -13.40 12.56 5.58
CA ILE A 51 -14.69 12.40 6.28
C ILE A 51 -14.48 11.73 7.63
N VAL A 52 -13.66 10.67 7.66
CA VAL A 52 -13.38 9.89 8.86
C VAL A 52 -12.62 10.71 9.89
N LEU A 53 -11.61 11.47 9.47
CA LEU A 53 -10.87 12.39 10.35
C LEU A 53 -11.78 13.50 10.89
N THR A 54 -12.62 14.08 10.03
CA THR A 54 -13.56 15.14 10.42
C THR A 54 -14.59 14.62 11.43
N CYS A 55 -15.20 13.47 11.16
CA CYS A 55 -16.11 12.83 12.11
C CYS A 55 -15.39 12.41 13.40
N SER A 56 -14.17 11.86 13.30
CA SER A 56 -13.42 11.40 14.48
C SER A 56 -13.07 12.56 15.41
N PHE A 57 -12.77 13.73 14.83
CA PHE A 57 -12.50 14.96 15.57
C PHE A 57 -13.76 15.54 16.22
N ILE A 58 -14.89 15.53 15.50
CA ILE A 58 -16.16 16.07 16.01
C ILE A 58 -16.77 15.18 17.11
N LEU A 59 -16.66 13.85 17.00
CA LEU A 59 -17.30 12.91 17.92
C LEU A 59 -16.46 12.51 19.15
N GLY A 60 -15.20 12.94 19.25
CA GLY A 60 -14.36 12.64 20.41
C GLY A 60 -14.08 11.14 20.61
N LEU A 61 -13.64 10.46 19.55
CA LEU A 61 -13.36 9.01 19.59
C LEU A 61 -12.36 8.63 20.68
N SER A 62 -12.60 7.46 21.29
CA SER A 62 -11.67 6.85 22.22
C SER A 62 -10.38 6.38 21.52
N MET A 63 -9.32 6.17 22.30
CA MET A 63 -8.02 5.75 21.75
C MET A 63 -8.09 4.40 21.01
N MET A 64 -8.97 3.47 21.43
CA MET A 64 -9.17 2.20 20.73
C MET A 64 -9.88 2.36 19.39
N GLU A 65 -10.86 3.26 19.30
CA GLU A 65 -11.58 3.52 18.05
C GLU A 65 -10.66 4.18 17.03
N TRP A 66 -9.82 5.11 17.48
CA TRP A 66 -8.74 5.67 16.66
C TRP A 66 -7.79 4.60 16.14
N ALA A 67 -7.34 3.68 17.00
CA ALA A 67 -6.46 2.60 16.59
C ALA A 67 -7.12 1.69 15.53
N MET A 68 -8.39 1.33 15.71
CA MET A 68 -9.13 0.50 14.73
C MET A 68 -9.33 1.23 13.40
N VAL A 69 -9.69 2.52 13.43
CA VAL A 69 -9.82 3.34 12.22
C VAL A 69 -8.50 3.42 11.46
N VAL A 70 -7.41 3.75 12.14
CA VAL A 70 -6.08 3.84 11.53
C VAL A 70 -5.65 2.50 10.93
N LEU A 71 -5.88 1.39 11.64
CA LEU A 71 -5.59 0.04 11.13
C LEU A 71 -6.43 -0.29 9.90
N SER A 72 -7.74 -0.07 9.93
CA SER A 72 -8.63 -0.29 8.78
C SER A 72 -8.20 0.54 7.57
N CYS A 73 -7.90 1.82 7.75
CA CYS A 73 -7.43 2.68 6.66
C CYS A 73 -6.08 2.20 6.09
N THR A 74 -5.15 1.80 6.95
CA THR A 74 -3.83 1.31 6.52
C THR A 74 -3.98 0.02 5.70
N LEU A 75 -4.81 -0.92 6.16
CA LEU A 75 -5.09 -2.17 5.44
C LEU A 75 -5.77 -1.93 4.10
N ALA A 76 -6.75 -1.02 4.04
CA ALA A 76 -7.43 -0.63 2.82
C ALA A 76 -6.44 -0.07 1.78
N ILE A 77 -5.61 0.89 2.18
CA ILE A 77 -4.61 1.51 1.30
C ILE A 77 -3.60 0.45 0.83
N SER A 78 -3.14 -0.42 1.72
CA SER A 78 -2.21 -1.51 1.37
C SER A 78 -2.81 -2.47 0.34
N ALA A 79 -4.08 -2.86 0.51
CA ALA A 79 -4.78 -3.75 -0.42
C ALA A 79 -4.97 -3.10 -1.81
N GLU A 80 -5.34 -1.82 -1.84
CA GLU A 80 -5.48 -1.05 -3.07
C GLU A 80 -4.13 -0.91 -3.82
N MET A 81 -3.05 -0.62 -3.09
CA MET A 81 -1.71 -0.57 -3.66
C MET A 81 -1.28 -1.91 -4.26
N PHE A 82 -1.53 -3.01 -3.54
CA PHE A 82 -1.23 -4.34 -4.05
C PHE A 82 -2.02 -4.67 -5.33
N ASN A 83 -3.31 -4.32 -5.35
CA ASN A 83 -4.15 -4.49 -6.54
C ASN A 83 -3.63 -3.68 -7.74
N LYS A 84 -3.17 -2.45 -7.52
CA LYS A 84 -2.55 -1.63 -8.58
C LYS A 84 -1.26 -2.25 -9.12
N VAL A 85 -0.43 -2.84 -8.26
CA VAL A 85 0.77 -3.59 -8.68
C VAL A 85 0.37 -4.79 -9.53
N LEU A 86 -0.61 -5.59 -9.10
CA LEU A 86 -1.12 -6.73 -9.88
C LEU A 86 -1.64 -6.30 -11.25
N LYS A 87 -2.36 -5.18 -11.31
CA LYS A 87 -2.90 -4.63 -12.56
C LYS A 87 -1.80 -4.08 -13.47
N ALA A 88 -0.78 -3.42 -12.92
CA ALA A 88 0.37 -2.98 -13.69
C ALA A 88 1.16 -4.16 -14.28
N ILE A 89 1.33 -5.25 -13.51
CA ILE A 89 1.93 -6.49 -14.00
C ILE A 89 1.07 -7.10 -15.11
N TRP A 90 -0.25 -7.14 -14.93
CA TRP A 90 -1.19 -7.60 -15.93
C TRP A 90 -1.12 -6.81 -17.23
N ASP A 91 -1.06 -5.48 -17.17
CA ASP A 91 -1.01 -4.65 -18.37
C ASP A 91 0.30 -4.85 -19.16
N HIS A 92 1.42 -5.13 -18.48
CA HIS A 92 2.72 -5.35 -19.13
C HIS A 92 2.93 -6.79 -19.63
N LEU A 93 2.38 -7.79 -18.93
CA LEU A 93 2.68 -9.22 -19.16
C LEU A 93 1.45 -10.06 -19.52
N GLY A 94 0.25 -9.48 -19.49
CA GLY A 94 -1.03 -10.19 -19.61
C GLY A 94 -1.20 -10.97 -20.92
N HIS A 95 -0.61 -10.49 -22.02
CA HIS A 95 -0.62 -11.17 -23.31
C HIS A 95 0.09 -12.54 -23.28
N HIS A 96 0.97 -12.77 -22.31
CA HIS A 96 1.74 -14.01 -22.16
C HIS A 96 1.23 -14.91 -21.01
N PHE A 97 0.16 -14.52 -20.31
CA PHE A 97 -0.36 -15.29 -19.18
C PHE A 97 -1.30 -16.42 -19.62
N SER A 98 -1.04 -17.62 -19.09
CA SER A 98 -1.97 -18.75 -19.16
C SER A 98 -3.28 -18.40 -18.45
N GLU A 99 -4.40 -18.99 -18.88
CA GLU A 99 -5.73 -18.73 -18.28
C GLU A 99 -5.74 -18.87 -16.74
N ALA A 100 -4.96 -19.82 -16.21
CA ALA A 100 -4.80 -20.01 -14.77
C ALA A 100 -4.21 -18.76 -14.07
N ALA A 101 -3.16 -18.15 -14.63
CA ALA A 101 -2.55 -16.94 -14.07
C ALA A 101 -3.51 -15.74 -14.15
N GLN A 102 -4.30 -15.65 -15.22
CA GLN A 102 -5.35 -14.64 -15.34
C GLN A 102 -6.39 -14.77 -14.24
N ASN A 103 -6.82 -16.00 -13.94
CA ASN A 103 -7.76 -16.27 -12.87
C ASN A 103 -7.19 -15.90 -11.49
N SER A 104 -5.93 -16.21 -11.21
CA SER A 104 -5.26 -15.83 -9.96
C SER A 104 -5.24 -14.30 -9.75
N ILE A 105 -4.97 -13.53 -10.81
CA ILE A 105 -4.97 -12.07 -10.73
C ILE A 105 -6.39 -11.53 -10.45
N ARG A 106 -7.41 -12.10 -11.10
CA ARG A 106 -8.82 -11.74 -10.84
C ARG A 106 -9.22 -11.99 -9.38
N ILE A 107 -8.81 -13.12 -8.81
CA ILE A 107 -9.04 -13.44 -7.39
C ILE A 107 -8.29 -12.44 -6.49
N GLY A 108 -7.06 -12.07 -6.85
CA GLY A 108 -6.30 -11.01 -6.17
C GLY A 108 -7.06 -9.68 -6.13
N THR A 109 -7.52 -9.21 -7.29
CA THR A 109 -8.34 -8.00 -7.39
C THR A 109 -9.65 -8.08 -6.60
N ALA A 110 -10.33 -9.23 -6.62
CA ALA A 110 -11.53 -9.45 -5.84
C ALA A 110 -11.26 -9.38 -4.32
N SER A 111 -10.17 -9.99 -3.84
CA SER A 111 -9.78 -9.96 -2.43
C SER A 111 -9.44 -8.55 -1.95
N ALA A 112 -8.72 -7.76 -2.74
CA ALA A 112 -8.40 -6.38 -2.40
C ALA A 112 -9.68 -5.52 -2.30
N THR A 113 -10.62 -5.72 -3.22
CA THR A 113 -11.94 -5.04 -3.19
C THR A 113 -12.71 -5.43 -1.92
N LEU A 114 -12.68 -6.70 -1.53
CA LEU A 114 -13.32 -7.18 -0.31
C LEU A 114 -12.71 -6.55 0.95
N THR A 115 -11.38 -6.40 1.01
CA THR A 115 -10.70 -5.68 2.11
C THR A 115 -11.17 -4.24 2.20
N LEU A 116 -11.33 -3.56 1.06
CA LEU A 116 -11.78 -2.18 1.02
C LEU A 116 -13.22 -2.01 1.50
N ILE A 117 -14.11 -2.93 1.11
CA ILE A 117 -15.49 -2.99 1.59
C ILE A 117 -15.51 -3.22 3.11
N GLY A 118 -14.74 -4.20 3.59
CA GLY A 118 -14.64 -4.50 5.02
C GLY A 118 -14.16 -3.30 5.84
N ALA A 119 -13.09 -2.63 5.41
CA ALA A 119 -12.59 -1.43 6.06
C ALA A 119 -13.63 -0.30 6.09
N SER A 120 -14.37 -0.11 4.99
CA SER A 120 -15.44 0.90 4.90
C SER A 120 -16.58 0.59 5.89
N ILE A 121 -16.97 -0.69 6.01
CA ILE A 121 -18.01 -1.12 6.95
C ILE A 121 -17.53 -0.94 8.40
N THR A 122 -16.31 -1.36 8.74
CA THR A 122 -15.75 -1.21 10.10
C THR A 122 -15.77 0.24 10.54
N VAL A 123 -15.28 1.14 9.68
CA VAL A 123 -15.27 2.57 9.97
C VAL A 123 -16.69 3.14 10.06
N GLY A 124 -17.59 2.74 9.16
CA GLY A 124 -19.00 3.13 9.19
C GLY A 124 -19.73 2.71 10.47
N ILE A 125 -19.44 1.52 11.00
CA ILE A 125 -20.00 1.03 12.27
C ILE A 125 -19.49 1.86 13.44
N ILE A 126 -18.19 2.13 13.52
CA ILE A 126 -17.60 2.91 14.62
C ILE A 126 -18.19 4.33 14.65
N LEU A 127 -18.21 4.99 13.49
CA LEU A 127 -18.75 6.35 13.37
C LEU A 127 -20.27 6.38 13.60
N GLY A 128 -21.01 5.43 13.03
CA GLY A 128 -22.46 5.32 13.19
C GLY A 128 -22.88 5.08 14.64
N HIS A 129 -22.18 4.19 15.34
CA HIS A 129 -22.41 3.92 16.77
C HIS A 129 -22.18 5.19 17.61
N ARG A 130 -21.08 5.93 17.36
CA ARG A 130 -20.82 7.17 18.09
C ARG A 130 -21.83 8.26 17.79
N LEU A 131 -22.29 8.37 16.54
CA LEU A 131 -23.32 9.35 16.18
C LEU A 131 -24.66 9.05 16.86
N TRP A 132 -25.03 7.76 16.96
CA TRP A 132 -26.22 7.33 17.67
C TRP A 132 -26.17 7.70 19.16
N VAL A 133 -25.04 7.44 19.82
CA VAL A 133 -24.83 7.77 21.24
C VAL A 133 -24.79 9.28 21.49
N LEU A 134 -24.39 10.09 20.50
CA LEU A 134 -24.39 11.55 20.64
C LEU A 134 -25.78 12.16 20.42
N LEU A 135 -26.60 11.53 19.57
CA LEU A 135 -27.96 11.97 19.25
C LEU A 135 -29.03 11.51 20.25
N HIS A 136 -28.73 10.54 21.12
CA HIS A 136 -29.67 9.97 22.10
C HIS A 136 -29.06 9.95 23.50
#